data_AF-A0A8T3MP04-F1
#
_entry.id   AF-A0A8T3MP04-F1
#
_cell.length_a   1.000
_cell.length_b   1.000
_cell.length_c   1.000
_cell.angle_alpha   90.00
_cell.angle_beta   90.00
_cell.angle_gamma   90.00
#
_symmetry.space_group_name_H-M   'P 1'
#
loop_
_entity.id
_entity.type
_entity.pdbx_description
1 polymer ?
#
loop_
_entity_poly.entity_id
_entity_poly.type
_entity_poly.pdbx_seq_one_letter_code
_entity_poly.pdbx_strand_id
1 'polypeptide(L)'
;MTVETASAEAAGLTIEHEGRTYAFCRPGCRRAFTDEPEVYARKADLVHVEPISVVGTPPIIDAGMRLWYEKCSCCLSDAFPEVKAALDAERAGAAVPPVDPGICEVAESQEAVTPR
;
A
#
# COMPACT_ATOMS: atom_id res chain seq x y z
N MET A 1 12.44 7.01 -15.29
CA MET A 1 12.68 8.23 -16.11
C MET A 1 11.93 9.36 -15.41
N THR A 2 12.65 10.18 -14.64
CA THR A 2 12.05 11.21 -13.78
C THR A 2 12.28 12.55 -14.43
N VAL A 3 11.22 13.29 -14.77
CA VAL A 3 11.34 14.63 -15.35
C VAL A 3 11.48 15.62 -14.20
N GLU A 4 12.60 16.33 -14.16
CA GLU A 4 12.81 17.44 -13.22
C GLU A 4 12.08 18.69 -13.71
N THR A 5 11.01 19.05 -13.02
CA THR A 5 10.14 20.20 -13.34
C THR A 5 10.95 21.50 -13.47
N ALA A 6 11.91 21.72 -12.55
CA ALA A 6 12.78 22.90 -12.55
C ALA A 6 13.60 23.03 -13.84
N SER A 7 14.04 21.91 -14.42
CA SER A 7 14.82 21.92 -15.67
C SER A 7 13.94 22.24 -16.87
N ALA A 8 12.69 21.76 -16.87
CA ALA A 8 11.71 22.09 -17.90
C ALA A 8 11.29 23.57 -17.85
N GLU A 9 11.14 24.14 -16.66
CA GLU A 9 10.82 25.56 -16.47
C GLU A 9 11.94 26.46 -17.01
N ALA A 10 13.20 26.18 -16.65
CA ALA A 10 14.36 26.92 -17.14
C ALA A 10 14.50 26.85 -18.67
N ALA A 11 14.05 25.76 -19.30
CA ALA A 11 14.07 25.57 -20.74
C ALA A 11 12.82 26.11 -21.47
N GLY A 12 11.83 26.68 -20.76
CA GLY A 12 10.56 27.11 -21.37
C GLY A 12 9.76 25.94 -21.96
N LEU A 13 9.89 24.77 -21.35
CA LEU A 13 9.19 23.54 -21.71
C LEU A 13 8.05 23.24 -20.72
N THR A 14 7.41 24.29 -20.19
CA THR A 14 6.22 24.20 -19.36
C THR A 14 5.01 24.83 -20.04
N ILE A 15 3.83 24.28 -19.78
CA ILE A 15 2.53 24.84 -20.23
C ILE A 15 1.58 24.83 -19.04
N GLU A 16 0.89 25.96 -18.83
CA GLU A 16 -0.25 26.03 -17.92
C GLU A 16 -1.54 25.66 -18.66
N HIS A 17 -2.27 24.67 -18.14
CA HIS A 17 -3.54 24.23 -18.70
C HIS A 17 -4.50 23.83 -17.55
N GLU A 18 -5.73 24.34 -17.57
CA GLU A 18 -6.72 24.15 -16.48
C GLU A 18 -6.18 24.44 -15.07
N GLY A 19 -5.31 25.45 -14.92
CA GLY A 19 -4.71 25.81 -13.63
C GLY A 19 -3.63 24.83 -13.14
N ARG A 20 -3.15 23.92 -13.99
CA ARG A 20 -2.06 22.98 -13.71
C ARG A 20 -0.86 23.28 -14.61
N THR A 21 0.34 23.21 -14.05
CA THR A 21 1.59 23.37 -14.80
C THR A 21 2.13 22.01 -15.25
N TYR A 22 2.20 21.81 -16.56
CA TYR A 22 2.74 20.60 -17.18
C TYR A 22 4.18 20.83 -17.64
N ALA A 23 5.10 19.96 -17.21
CA ALA A 23 6.51 19.99 -17.60
C ALA A 23 6.85 18.92 -18.63
N PHE A 24 7.57 19.29 -19.68
CA PHE A 24 7.95 18.41 -20.77
C PHE A 24 9.46 18.24 -20.84
N CYS A 25 9.93 17.02 -21.07
CA CYS A 25 11.36 16.73 -21.20
C CYS A 25 11.96 17.20 -22.54
N ARG A 26 11.13 17.47 -23.55
CA ARG A 26 11.55 17.83 -24.92
C ARG A 26 10.55 18.78 -25.58
N PRO A 27 11.00 19.63 -26.54
CA PRO A 27 10.13 20.52 -27.29
C PRO A 27 9.09 19.78 -28.14
N GLY A 28 9.40 18.58 -28.62
CA GLY A 28 8.43 17.74 -29.34
C GLY A 28 7.24 17.34 -28.48
N CYS A 29 7.48 17.00 -27.22
CA CYS A 29 6.42 16.65 -26.26
C CYS A 29 5.56 17.88 -25.92
N ARG A 30 6.19 19.05 -25.71
CA ARG A 30 5.48 20.32 -25.52
C ARG A 30 4.54 20.60 -26.69
N ARG A 31 5.03 20.43 -27.92
CA ARG A 31 4.28 20.77 -29.13
C ARG A 31 3.09 19.83 -29.36
N ALA A 32 3.25 18.53 -29.09
CA ALA A 32 2.14 17.58 -29.11
C ALA A 32 1.05 17.95 -28.09
N PHE A 33 1.45 18.40 -26.89
CA PHE A 33 0.51 18.90 -25.90
C PHE A 33 -0.21 20.17 -26.34
N THR A 34 0.47 21.07 -27.06
CA THR A 34 -0.19 22.27 -27.62
C THR A 34 -1.22 21.93 -28.71
N ASP A 35 -1.00 20.86 -29.47
CA ASP A 35 -1.88 20.42 -30.55
C ASP A 35 -3.14 19.72 -30.00
N GLU A 36 -2.98 18.85 -29.00
CA GLU A 36 -4.06 18.04 -28.44
C GLU A 36 -4.10 18.08 -26.89
N PRO A 37 -4.25 19.27 -26.26
CA PRO A 37 -4.10 19.43 -24.82
C PRO A 37 -5.08 18.57 -24.01
N GLU A 38 -6.33 18.45 -24.47
CA GLU A 38 -7.38 17.69 -23.77
C GLU A 38 -7.03 16.19 -23.64
N VAL A 39 -6.48 15.59 -24.70
CA VAL A 39 -6.13 14.16 -24.74
C VAL A 39 -5.00 13.85 -23.78
N TYR A 40 -3.99 14.74 -23.73
CA TYR A 40 -2.83 14.57 -22.87
C TYR A 40 -3.13 14.96 -21.41
N ALA A 41 -3.91 16.01 -21.17
CA ALA A 41 -4.34 16.44 -19.84
C ALA A 41 -5.18 15.35 -19.14
N ARG A 42 -6.13 14.74 -19.87
CA ARG A 42 -6.95 13.64 -19.33
C ARG A 42 -6.12 12.41 -18.94
N LYS A 43 -5.08 12.08 -19.73
CA LYS A 43 -4.17 10.98 -19.38
C LYS A 43 -3.35 11.28 -18.13
N ALA A 44 -2.89 12.53 -17.97
CA ALA A 44 -2.18 12.94 -16.77
C ALA A 44 -3.08 12.89 -15.52
N ASP A 45 -4.36 13.22 -15.67
CA ASP A 45 -5.34 13.17 -14.59
C ASP A 45 -5.62 11.74 -14.10
N LEU A 46 -5.74 10.78 -15.01
CA LEU A 46 -5.92 9.35 -14.66
C LEU A 46 -4.73 8.74 -13.92
N VAL A 47 -3.54 9.32 -14.06
CA VAL A 47 -2.32 8.87 -13.38
C VAL A 47 -2.08 9.67 -12.10
N HIS A 48 -2.64 10.87 -12.01
CA HIS A 48 -2.74 11.67 -10.79
C HIS A 48 -4.08 11.43 -10.10
N VAL A 49 -4.46 10.17 -9.91
CA VAL A 49 -5.32 9.85 -8.77
C VAL A 49 -4.47 10.22 -7.56
N GLU A 50 -4.80 11.35 -6.94
CA GLU A 50 -4.11 11.82 -5.75
C GLU A 50 -3.93 10.65 -4.78
N PRO A 51 -2.73 10.42 -4.23
CA PRO A 51 -2.61 9.48 -3.13
C PRO A 51 -3.51 10.05 -2.03
N ILE A 52 -4.64 9.39 -1.78
CA ILE A 52 -5.44 9.63 -0.60
C ILE A 52 -4.51 9.50 0.60
N SER A 53 -4.02 10.64 1.09
CA SER A 53 -3.20 10.71 2.28
C SER A 53 -4.16 10.60 3.46
N VAL A 54 -4.67 9.39 3.66
CA VAL A 54 -5.47 9.02 4.83
C VAL A 54 -4.51 8.76 5.98
N VAL A 55 -3.99 9.85 6.55
CA VAL A 55 -3.23 9.80 7.80
C VAL A 55 -4.16 9.30 8.90
N GLY A 56 -3.98 8.05 9.31
CA GLY A 56 -4.64 7.46 10.49
C GLY A 56 -5.86 6.57 10.23
N THR A 57 -6.18 6.21 8.98
CA THR A 57 -7.14 5.11 8.72
C THR A 57 -6.38 3.80 8.57
N PRO A 58 -6.85 2.68 9.15
CA PRO A 58 -6.31 1.37 8.81
C PRO A 58 -6.44 1.16 7.29
N PRO A 59 -5.45 0.53 6.63
CA PRO A 59 -5.45 0.34 5.19
C PRO A 59 -6.74 -0.37 4.78
N ILE A 60 -7.42 0.16 3.77
CA ILE A 60 -8.64 -0.47 3.22
C ILE A 60 -8.21 -1.81 2.61
N ILE A 61 -8.59 -2.93 3.22
CA ILE A 61 -8.21 -4.25 2.72
C ILE A 61 -9.28 -4.77 1.78
N ASP A 62 -9.04 -4.74 0.47
CA ASP A 62 -9.92 -5.28 -0.57
C ASP A 62 -9.89 -6.81 -0.66
N ALA A 63 -10.88 -7.40 -1.34
CA ALA A 63 -11.00 -8.85 -1.55
C ALA A 63 -9.75 -9.46 -2.24
N GLY A 64 -9.10 -8.71 -3.13
CA GLY A 64 -7.87 -9.15 -3.79
C GLY A 64 -6.71 -9.32 -2.81
N MET A 65 -6.58 -8.43 -1.83
CA MET A 65 -5.53 -8.52 -0.81
C MET A 65 -5.75 -9.71 0.13
N ARG A 66 -7.01 -10.06 0.43
CA ARG A 66 -7.34 -11.28 1.20
C ARG A 66 -6.97 -12.56 0.44
N LEU A 67 -7.35 -12.66 -0.83
CA LEU A 67 -6.99 -13.81 -1.68
C LEU A 67 -5.48 -13.96 -1.87
N TRP A 68 -4.76 -12.84 -1.94
CA TRP A 68 -3.30 -12.86 -2.06
C TRP A 68 -2.63 -13.27 -0.75
N TYR A 69 -3.14 -12.83 0.41
CA TYR A 69 -2.69 -13.30 1.72
C TYR A 69 -2.85 -14.82 1.86
N GLU A 70 -3.98 -15.38 1.42
CA GLU A 70 -4.23 -16.82 1.44
C GLU A 70 -3.28 -17.62 0.54
N LYS A 71 -2.88 -17.05 -0.62
CA LYS A 71 -2.01 -17.74 -1.59
C LYS A 71 -0.52 -17.53 -1.34
N CYS A 72 -0.10 -16.34 -0.88
CA CYS A 72 1.31 -15.96 -0.71
C CYS A 72 1.53 -14.92 0.41
N SER A 73 1.21 -15.28 1.67
CA SER A 73 1.39 -14.42 2.85
C SER A 73 2.82 -13.83 2.99
N CYS A 74 3.86 -14.57 2.61
CA CYS A 74 5.26 -14.11 2.68
C CYS A 74 5.57 -12.97 1.69
N CYS A 75 5.06 -13.04 0.46
CA CYS A 75 5.28 -11.99 -0.55
C CYS A 75 4.46 -10.72 -0.24
N LEU A 76 3.28 -10.89 0.36
CA LEU A 76 2.49 -9.76 0.85
C LEU A 76 3.14 -9.06 2.04
N SER A 77 3.91 -9.79 2.87
CA SER A 77 4.66 -9.21 3.99
C SER A 77 5.75 -8.23 3.52
N ASP A 78 6.41 -8.56 2.42
CA ASP A 78 7.54 -7.80 1.86
C ASP A 78 7.06 -6.49 1.21
N ALA A 79 5.97 -6.56 0.44
CA ALA A 79 5.43 -5.39 -0.25
C ALA A 79 4.52 -4.51 0.63
N PHE A 80 3.75 -5.10 1.56
CA PHE A 80 2.75 -4.40 2.38
C PHE A 80 2.67 -4.97 3.80
N PRO A 81 3.67 -4.69 4.66
CA PRO A 81 3.73 -5.22 6.02
C PRO A 81 2.53 -4.81 6.89
N GLU A 82 1.99 -3.61 6.68
CA GLU A 82 0.81 -3.07 7.40
C GLU A 82 -0.49 -3.82 7.07
N VAL A 83 -0.70 -4.19 5.81
CA VAL A 83 -1.86 -4.96 5.36
C VAL A 83 -1.82 -6.37 5.96
N LYS A 84 -0.63 -6.97 6.02
CA LYS A 84 -0.45 -8.27 6.67
C LYS A 84 -0.75 -8.20 8.17
N ALA A 85 -0.24 -7.18 8.87
CA ALA A 85 -0.46 -7.05 10.30
C ALA A 85 -1.96 -6.96 10.65
N ALA A 86 -2.73 -6.23 9.83
CA ALA A 86 -4.17 -6.15 9.98
C ALA A 86 -4.88 -7.49 9.68
N LEU A 87 -4.51 -8.21 8.62
CA LEU A 87 -5.07 -9.53 8.31
C LEU A 87 -4.71 -10.61 9.34
N ASP A 88 -3.51 -10.55 9.91
CA ASP A 88 -3.08 -11.44 10.98
C ASP A 88 -3.84 -11.15 12.28
N ALA A 89 -4.10 -9.89 12.59
CA ALA A 89 -4.96 -9.49 13.70
C ALA A 89 -6.42 -9.96 13.50
N GLU A 90 -6.97 -9.88 12.28
CA GLU A 90 -8.29 -10.45 11.97
C GLU A 90 -8.30 -11.98 12.15
N ARG A 91 -7.25 -12.67 11.70
CA ARG A 91 -7.11 -14.12 11.88
C ARG A 91 -6.93 -14.50 13.34
N ALA A 92 -6.15 -13.76 14.11
CA ALA A 92 -5.97 -13.98 15.54
C ALA A 92 -7.28 -13.76 16.30
N GLY A 93 -8.02 -12.68 15.99
CA GLY A 93 -9.35 -12.42 16.57
C GLY A 93 -10.38 -13.49 16.20
N ALA A 94 -10.34 -14.03 14.98
CA ALA A 94 -11.17 -15.14 14.55
C ALA A 94 -10.72 -16.50 15.12
N ALA A 95 -9.44 -16.64 15.48
CA ALA A 95 -8.83 -17.87 15.97
C ALA A 95 -8.69 -17.95 17.49
N VAL A 96 -9.26 -17.02 18.26
CA VAL A 96 -9.50 -17.21 19.70
C VAL A 96 -10.88 -17.88 19.87
N PRO A 97 -10.99 -19.22 19.92
CA PRO A 97 -12.07 -19.82 20.68
C PRO A 97 -11.89 -19.42 22.16
N PRO A 98 -12.94 -19.47 23.00
CA PRO A 98 -12.76 -19.34 24.43
C PRO A 98 -11.84 -20.49 24.89
N VAL A 99 -10.55 -20.20 25.00
CA VAL A 99 -9.63 -21.06 25.72
C VAL A 99 -9.99 -20.85 27.19
N ASP A 100 -10.88 -21.72 27.66
CA ASP A 100 -11.13 -21.93 29.08
C ASP A 100 -9.75 -22.11 29.75
N PRO A 101 -9.40 -21.33 30.79
CA PRO A 101 -8.12 -21.43 31.46
C PRO A 101 -8.10 -22.71 32.30
N GLY A 102 -7.84 -23.84 31.65
CA GLY A 102 -7.88 -25.12 32.31
C GLY A 102 -7.18 -26.19 31.49
N ILE A 103 -5.84 -26.12 31.39
CA ILE A 103 -4.90 -27.25 31.20
C ILE A 103 -3.45 -26.70 31.17
N CYS A 104 -3.04 -25.99 32.21
CA CYS A 104 -1.61 -25.74 32.49
C CYS A 104 -1.29 -25.78 34.00
N GLU A 105 -2.16 -26.37 34.84
CA GLU A 105 -1.96 -26.44 36.30
C GLU A 105 -1.72 -27.88 36.83
N VAL A 106 -1.24 -28.82 36.00
CA VAL A 106 -0.80 -30.12 36.51
C VAL A 106 0.56 -30.50 35.92
N ALA A 107 1.60 -29.84 36.42
CA ALA A 107 2.98 -30.33 36.28
C ALA A 107 3.85 -30.13 37.53
N GLU A 108 3.26 -29.79 38.69
CA GLU A 108 4.03 -29.55 39.92
C GLU A 108 3.47 -30.21 41.20
N SER A 109 2.60 -31.24 41.08
CA SER A 109 2.01 -31.85 42.28
C SER A 109 1.78 -33.36 42.23
N GLN A 110 2.53 -34.14 41.46
CA GLN A 110 2.76 -35.59 41.68
C GLN A 110 4.12 -35.84 40.98
N GLU A 111 5.25 -36.14 41.62
CA GLU A 111 5.50 -37.20 42.59
C GLU A 111 6.74 -36.83 43.44
N ALA A 112 6.54 -36.70 44.75
CA ALA A 112 7.56 -37.01 45.73
C ALA A 112 7.27 -38.43 46.26
N VAL A 113 7.67 -39.49 45.55
CA VAL A 113 7.77 -40.87 46.10
C VAL A 113 8.91 -41.64 45.36
N THR A 114 9.86 -42.16 46.16
CA THR A 114 11.13 -42.92 45.93
C THR A 114 10.91 -44.29 45.20
N PRO A 115 11.89 -45.16 44.79
CA PRO A 115 13.34 -45.24 45.12
C PRO A 115 14.36 -45.73 44.03
N ARG A 116 15.67 -45.58 44.28
CA ARG A 116 16.70 -46.63 44.02
C ARG A 116 17.98 -46.41 44.82
#